data_AF-A0A660M4J9-F1
#
_entry.id   AF-A0A660M4J9-F1
#
_cell.length_a   1.000
_cell.length_b   1.000
_cell.length_c   1.000
_cell.angle_alpha   90.00
_cell.angle_beta   90.00
_cell.angle_gamma   90.00
#
_symmetry.space_group_name_H-M   'P 1'
#
loop_
_entity.id
_entity.type
_entity.pdbx_description
1 polymer ?
#
loop_
_entity_poly.entity_id
_entity_poly.type
_entity_poly.pdbx_seq_one_letter_code
_entity_poly.pdbx_strand_id
1 'polypeptide(L)'
;SPDEQPATINNSGNETILPNIIIHTKATNPKLINRTTNQAMELILTVGVGGKLEIDMKNKTILLDGMNVYDSQAAGSSFWGLAPGDNMIELQTDEQDEQTEAELRFRSGYIGI
;
A
#
# COMPACT_ATOMS: atom_id res chain seq x y z
N SER A 1 -13.34 -14.36 8.14
CA SER A 1 -14.08 -13.09 8.01
C SER A 1 -13.25 -12.15 7.16
N PRO A 2 -13.88 -11.24 6.39
CA PRO A 2 -13.30 -10.60 5.20
C PRO A 2 -12.30 -9.48 5.51
N ASP A 3 -11.66 -9.52 6.66
CA ASP A 3 -10.59 -8.61 7.03
C ASP A 3 -9.33 -9.47 7.11
N GLU A 4 -8.44 -9.39 6.12
CA GLU A 4 -7.09 -9.91 6.34
C GLU A 4 -6.52 -9.23 7.58
N GLN A 5 -5.99 -10.03 8.51
CA GLN A 5 -5.44 -9.50 9.74
C GLN A 5 -4.30 -8.54 9.40
N PRO A 6 -4.26 -7.32 9.98
CA PRO A 6 -3.20 -6.37 9.68
C PRO A 6 -1.81 -6.99 9.86
N ALA A 7 -0.96 -6.84 8.84
CA ALA A 7 0.42 -7.23 8.90
C ALA A 7 1.22 -6.20 9.73
N THR A 8 2.14 -6.67 10.57
CA THR A 8 3.05 -5.80 11.31
C THR A 8 4.36 -5.65 10.55
N ILE A 9 4.69 -4.40 10.18
CA ILE A 9 5.91 -4.04 9.46
C ILE A 9 6.78 -3.17 10.37
N ASN A 10 7.99 -3.62 10.70
CA ASN A 10 8.90 -2.87 11.55
C ASN A 10 9.85 -1.99 10.71
N ASN A 11 9.77 -0.68 10.90
CA ASN A 11 10.81 0.25 10.48
C ASN A 11 11.79 0.44 11.64
N SER A 12 12.90 -0.29 11.61
CA SER A 12 13.95 -0.25 12.66
C SER A 12 14.77 1.04 12.69
N GLY A 13 14.43 2.00 11.82
CA GLY A 13 15.02 3.31 11.69
C GLY A 13 14.58 4.31 12.75
N ASN A 14 15.05 5.55 12.63
CA ASN A 14 14.60 6.68 13.44
C ASN A 14 13.78 7.71 12.65
N GLU A 15 13.48 7.41 11.40
CA GLU A 15 12.80 8.30 10.46
C GLU A 15 11.59 7.63 9.82
N THR A 16 10.59 8.42 9.42
CA THR A 16 9.49 7.91 8.59
C THR A 16 9.98 7.58 7.19
N ILE A 17 9.62 6.40 6.67
CA ILE A 17 10.00 5.95 5.33
C ILE A 17 8.78 5.75 4.43
N LEU A 18 8.90 6.07 3.15
CA LEU A 18 7.84 5.89 2.16
C LEU A 18 8.12 4.60 1.37
N PRO A 19 7.28 3.55 1.50
CA PRO A 19 7.53 2.26 0.85
C PRO A 19 7.12 2.25 -0.63
N ASN A 20 7.55 1.20 -1.35
CA ASN A 20 6.91 0.79 -2.61
C ASN A 20 6.01 -0.41 -2.33
N ILE A 21 4.75 -0.36 -2.76
CA ILE A 21 3.76 -1.42 -2.51
C ILE A 21 3.30 -2.00 -3.85
N ILE A 22 3.30 -3.33 -3.96
CA ILE A 22 2.99 -4.04 -5.19
C ILE A 22 1.90 -5.07 -4.94
N ILE A 23 0.83 -5.05 -5.72
CA ILE A 23 -0.23 -6.06 -5.72
C ILE A 23 -0.12 -6.88 -7.01
N HIS A 24 -0.01 -8.20 -6.87
CA HIS A 24 0.21 -9.16 -7.97
C HIS A 24 -1.02 -10.04 -8.28
N THR A 25 -2.06 -9.90 -7.48
CA THR A 25 -3.29 -10.69 -7.53
C THR A 25 -4.45 -9.83 -8.02
N LYS A 26 -5.57 -10.49 -8.35
CA LYS A 26 -6.83 -9.78 -8.64
C LYS A 26 -7.21 -8.94 -7.42
N ALA A 27 -7.57 -7.68 -7.65
CA ALA A 27 -7.99 -6.77 -6.59
C ALA A 27 -8.98 -5.74 -7.14
N THR A 28 -10.17 -5.68 -6.57
CA THR A 28 -11.21 -4.72 -6.93
C THR A 28 -11.24 -3.61 -5.88
N ASN A 29 -11.07 -2.38 -6.36
CA ASN A 29 -10.95 -1.17 -5.55
C ASN A 29 -9.99 -1.31 -4.34
N PRO A 30 -8.71 -1.67 -4.58
CA PRO A 30 -7.80 -1.97 -3.49
C PRO A 30 -7.58 -0.75 -2.59
N LYS A 31 -7.58 -1.00 -1.28
CA LYS A 31 -7.36 -0.01 -0.23
C LYS A 31 -6.25 -0.45 0.69
N LEU A 32 -5.18 0.34 0.72
CA LEU A 32 -4.00 0.13 1.54
C LEU A 32 -4.02 1.09 2.72
N ILE A 33 -4.12 0.56 3.94
CA ILE A 33 -4.31 1.33 5.17
C ILE A 33 -3.07 1.18 6.04
N ASN A 34 -2.48 2.32 6.45
CA ASN A 34 -1.57 2.34 7.59
C ASN A 34 -2.34 2.78 8.83
N ARG A 35 -2.71 1.81 9.68
CA ARG A 35 -3.46 2.04 10.91
C ARG A 35 -2.64 2.79 11.96
N THR A 36 -1.31 2.73 11.90
CA THR A 36 -0.42 3.47 12.81
C THR A 36 -0.46 4.98 12.54
N THR A 37 -0.61 5.39 11.28
CA THR A 37 -0.68 6.82 10.90
C THR A 37 -2.08 7.33 10.63
N ASN A 38 -3.10 6.45 10.63
CA ASN A 38 -4.48 6.74 10.21
C ASN A 38 -4.58 7.28 8.77
N GLN A 39 -3.72 6.79 7.88
CA GLN A 39 -3.69 7.17 6.47
C GLN A 39 -4.04 5.98 5.59
N ALA A 40 -4.66 6.27 4.44
CA ALA A 40 -5.01 5.24 3.47
C ALA A 40 -4.76 5.71 2.04
N MET A 41 -4.53 4.75 1.14
CA MET A 41 -4.52 4.90 -0.30
C MET A 41 -5.59 3.95 -0.86
N GLU A 42 -6.64 4.50 -1.47
CA GLU A 42 -7.73 3.73 -2.08
C GLU A 42 -7.80 4.07 -3.56
N LEU A 43 -7.91 3.05 -4.41
CA LEU A 43 -7.93 3.21 -5.86
C LEU A 43 -9.25 2.71 -6.42
N ILE A 44 -9.86 3.49 -7.32
CA ILE A 44 -11.08 3.16 -8.05
C ILE A 44 -10.67 2.51 -9.38
N LEU A 45 -10.25 1.25 -9.30
CA LEU A 45 -9.85 0.42 -10.44
C LEU A 45 -9.92 -1.07 -10.09
N THR A 46 -9.74 -1.93 -11.10
CA THR A 46 -9.57 -3.37 -10.92
C THR A 46 -8.21 -3.82 -11.42
N VAL A 47 -7.46 -4.53 -10.58
CA VAL A 47 -6.28 -5.31 -10.98
C VAL A 47 -6.78 -6.65 -11.49
N GLY A 48 -6.49 -6.97 -12.74
CA GLY A 48 -6.85 -8.26 -13.34
C GLY A 48 -5.99 -9.41 -12.81
N VAL A 49 -6.41 -10.66 -13.07
CA VAL A 49 -5.60 -11.85 -12.77
C VAL A 49 -4.27 -11.76 -13.55
N GLY A 50 -3.14 -11.85 -12.83
CA GLY A 50 -1.80 -11.71 -13.41
C GLY A 50 -1.37 -10.27 -13.69
N GLY A 51 -2.22 -9.29 -13.39
CA GLY A 51 -1.86 -7.88 -13.45
C GLY A 51 -0.92 -7.48 -12.31
N LYS A 52 -0.26 -6.33 -12.47
CA LYS A 52 0.62 -5.74 -11.47
C LYS A 52 0.24 -4.28 -11.22
N LEU A 53 -0.24 -4.01 -10.02
CA LEU A 53 -0.41 -2.66 -9.51
C LEU A 53 0.78 -2.30 -8.62
N GLU A 54 1.45 -1.19 -8.92
CA GLU A 54 2.62 -0.71 -8.20
C GLU A 54 2.41 0.74 -7.74
N ILE A 55 2.54 0.97 -6.44
CA ILE A 55 2.33 2.26 -5.77
C ILE A 55 3.64 2.65 -5.08
N ASP A 56 4.34 3.61 -5.67
CA ASP A 56 5.54 4.20 -5.08
C ASP A 56 5.13 5.38 -4.19
N MET A 57 5.13 5.16 -2.86
CA MET A 57 4.72 6.19 -1.91
C MET A 57 5.70 7.37 -1.87
N LYS A 58 6.96 7.16 -2.26
CA LYS A 58 8.00 8.19 -2.24
C LYS A 58 7.90 9.08 -3.46
N ASN A 59 7.86 8.48 -4.64
CA ASN A 59 7.79 9.19 -5.92
C ASN A 59 6.36 9.60 -6.30
N LYS A 60 5.36 9.14 -5.52
CA LYS A 60 3.94 9.42 -5.71
C LYS A 60 3.45 8.98 -7.10
N THR A 61 3.81 7.77 -7.48
CA THR A 61 3.40 7.17 -8.75
C THR A 61 2.52 5.94 -8.51
N ILE A 62 1.54 5.75 -9.38
CA ILE A 62 0.63 4.61 -9.36
C ILE A 62 0.62 4.03 -10.76
N LEU A 63 1.10 2.79 -10.91
CA LEU A 63 1.24 2.12 -12.19
C LEU A 63 0.42 0.83 -12.19
N LEU A 64 -0.47 0.67 -13.17
CA LEU A 64 -1.14 -0.60 -13.46
C LEU A 64 -0.54 -1.15 -14.77
N ASP A 65 0.14 -2.29 -14.67
CA ASP A 65 0.85 -2.92 -15.81
C ASP A 65 1.81 -1.95 -16.53
N GLY A 66 2.43 -1.04 -15.76
CA GLY A 66 3.35 -0.01 -16.26
C GLY A 66 2.68 1.26 -16.78
N MET A 67 1.35 1.30 -16.87
CA MET A 67 0.58 2.49 -17.25
C MET A 67 0.27 3.35 -16.04
N ASN A 68 0.49 4.66 -16.16
CA ASN A 68 0.16 5.60 -15.09
C ASN A 68 -1.36 5.68 -14.90
N VAL A 69 -1.81 5.39 -13.68
CA VAL A 69 -3.21 5.46 -13.24
C VAL A 69 -3.36 6.35 -12.01
N TYR A 70 -2.52 7.38 -11.86
CA TYR A 70 -2.53 8.30 -10.72
C TYR A 70 -3.91 8.87 -10.40
N ASP A 71 -4.73 9.14 -11.41
CA ASP A 71 -6.07 9.72 -11.25
C ASP A 71 -7.12 8.72 -10.74
N SER A 72 -6.77 7.44 -10.54
CA SER A 72 -7.68 6.45 -9.95
C SER A 72 -7.86 6.62 -8.44
N GLN A 73 -7.14 7.54 -7.79
CA GLN A 73 -7.24 7.74 -6.34
C GLN A 73 -8.64 8.16 -5.91
N ALA A 74 -9.21 7.46 -4.93
CA ALA A 74 -10.44 7.89 -4.27
C ALA A 74 -10.19 9.15 -3.41
N ALA A 75 -11.22 9.95 -3.21
CA ALA A 75 -11.15 11.14 -2.37
C ALA A 75 -10.69 10.80 -0.94
N GLY A 76 -9.75 11.59 -0.39
CA GLY A 76 -9.18 11.34 0.93
C GLY A 76 -7.98 10.39 0.94
N SER A 77 -7.59 9.83 -0.21
CA SER A 77 -6.36 9.06 -0.34
C SER A 77 -5.11 9.91 -0.09
N SER A 78 -4.08 9.26 0.45
CA SER A 78 -2.80 9.88 0.77
C SER A 78 -1.67 8.90 0.56
N PHE A 79 -0.57 9.37 -0.03
CA PHE A 79 0.69 8.64 -0.01
C PHE A 79 1.25 8.71 1.41
N TRP A 80 1.34 7.56 2.07
CA TRP A 80 1.69 7.44 3.48
C TRP A 80 3.01 6.71 3.67
N GLY A 81 3.61 6.88 4.86
CA GLY A 81 4.88 6.26 5.23
C GLY A 81 4.75 5.35 6.45
N LEU A 82 5.84 4.63 6.74
CA LEU A 82 6.01 3.82 7.94
C LEU A 82 6.74 4.65 9.01
N ALA A 83 6.10 4.90 10.15
CA ALA A 83 6.72 5.56 11.30
C ALA A 83 7.83 4.68 11.90
N PRO A 84 8.79 5.23 12.67
CA PRO A 84 9.75 4.41 13.43
C PRO A 84 9.05 3.39 14.32
N GLY A 85 9.52 2.14 14.31
CA GLY A 85 8.94 1.01 15.03
C GLY A 85 7.89 0.24 14.22
N ASP A 86 6.95 -0.37 14.93
CA ASP A 86 5.94 -1.25 14.35
C ASP A 86 4.81 -0.46 13.69
N ASN A 87 4.51 -0.82 12.44
CA ASN A 87 3.40 -0.27 11.66
C ASN A 87 2.40 -1.37 11.34
N MET A 88 1.12 -1.12 11.60
CA MET A 88 0.03 -2.05 11.27
C MET A 88 -0.54 -1.70 9.90
N ILE A 89 -0.27 -2.54 8.91
CA ILE A 89 -0.67 -2.35 7.51
C ILE A 89 -1.77 -3.36 7.16
N GLU A 90 -2.81 -2.88 6.50
CA GLU A 90 -3.93 -3.69 6.05
C GLU A 90 -4.22 -3.44 4.58
N LEU A 91 -4.61 -4.49 3.89
CA LEU A 91 -5.12 -4.47 2.54
C LEU A 91 -6.59 -4.87 2.58
N GLN A 92 -7.43 -4.09 1.90
CA GLN A 92 -8.84 -4.39 1.70
C GLN A 92 -9.17 -4.32 0.20
N THR A 93 -10.15 -5.10 -0.22
CA THR A 93 -10.76 -5.10 -1.56
C THR A 93 -12.28 -5.18 -1.41
N ASP A 94 -13.01 -4.75 -2.44
CA ASP A 94 -14.48 -4.78 -2.41
C ASP A 94 -15.06 -6.20 -2.53
N GLU A 95 -14.28 -7.15 -3.08
CA GLU A 95 -14.71 -8.52 -3.32
C GLU A 95 -14.05 -9.48 -2.32
N GLN A 96 -14.87 -10.27 -1.61
CA GLN A 96 -14.42 -11.14 -0.51
C GLN A 96 -13.70 -12.41 -0.95
N ASP A 97 -13.92 -12.84 -2.20
CA ASP A 97 -13.31 -14.06 -2.76
C ASP A 97 -11.95 -13.77 -3.44
N GLU A 98 -11.48 -12.52 -3.41
CA GLU A 98 -10.16 -12.15 -3.90
C GLU A 98 -9.11 -12.44 -2.82
N GLN A 99 -8.33 -13.51 -3.00
CA GLN A 99 -7.14 -13.81 -2.20
C GLN A 99 -6.03 -12.82 -2.54
N THR A 100 -6.22 -11.56 -2.13
CA THR A 100 -5.36 -10.47 -2.54
C THR A 100 -4.08 -10.46 -1.70
N GLU A 101 -2.93 -10.44 -2.34
CA GLU A 101 -1.64 -10.33 -1.66
C GLU A 101 -0.92 -9.06 -2.10
N ALA A 102 -0.30 -8.36 -1.13
CA ALA A 102 0.57 -7.22 -1.39
C ALA A 102 1.99 -7.48 -0.89
N GLU A 103 2.97 -7.12 -1.71
CA GLU A 103 4.37 -7.01 -1.33
C GLU A 103 4.70 -5.57 -0.96
N LEU A 104 5.24 -5.35 0.24
CA LEU A 104 5.68 -4.04 0.70
C LEU A 104 7.21 -4.01 0.77
N ARG A 105 7.84 -3.21 -0.10
CA ARG A 105 9.30 -3.06 -0.19
C ARG A 105 9.76 -1.75 0.44
N PHE A 106 10.72 -1.83 1.35
CA PHE A 106 11.29 -0.65 2.01
C PHE A 106 12.72 -0.89 2.49
N ARG A 107 13.41 0.19 2.87
CA ARG A 107 14.68 0.15 3.62
C ARG A 107 14.51 1.02 4.86
N SER A 108 14.91 0.53 6.03
CA SER A 108 14.87 1.31 7.27
C SER A 108 15.64 2.62 7.11
N GLY A 109 15.04 3.73 7.56
CA GLY A 109 15.58 5.08 7.43
C GLY A 109 16.37 5.51 8.66
N TYR A 110 17.60 5.96 8.49
CA TYR A 110 18.43 6.50 9.57
C TYR A 110 18.92 7.89 9.20
N ILE A 111 18.65 8.89 10.06
CA ILE A 111 19.37 10.17 10.06
C ILE A 111 20.29 10.23 11.28
N GLY A 112 21.57 10.46 11.02
CA GLY A 112 22.57 10.82 12.03
C GLY A 112 22.99 12.28 11.85
N ILE A 113 23.41 12.92 12.95
CA ILE A 113 24.07 14.24 12.96
C ILE A 113 25.53 14.02 13.32
#